data_AF-A0A6L6BRW7-F1
#
_entry.id   AF-A0A6L6BRW7-F1
#
_cell.length_a   1.000
_cell.length_b   1.000
_cell.length_c   1.000
_cell.angle_alpha   90.00
_cell.angle_beta   90.00
_cell.angle_gamma   90.00
#
_symmetry.space_group_name_H-M   'P 1'
#
loop_
_entity.id
_entity.type
_entity.pdbx_description
1 polymer ?
#
loop_
_entity_poly.entity_id
_entity_poly.type
_entity_poly.pdbx_seq_one_letter_code
_entity_poly.pdbx_strand_id
1 'polypeptide(L)' 'PELPVSSNEGEDITVISLVTWRNGQQVSTRLARTHPHGNWIHWEQ' A
#
# COMPACT_ATOMS: atom_id res chain seq x y z
N PRO A 1 18.26 -1.70 28.10
CA PRO A 1 18.36 -1.02 26.79
C PRO A 1 17.97 -1.99 25.67
N GLU A 2 16.86 -1.72 24.98
CA GLU A 2 16.46 -2.53 23.84
C GLU A 2 17.25 -2.09 22.59
N LEU A 3 17.73 -3.07 21.82
CA LEU A 3 18.51 -2.88 20.60
C LEU A 3 17.61 -2.44 19.43
N PRO A 4 18.14 -1.71 18.43
CA PRO A 4 17.36 -1.32 17.27
C PRO A 4 16.99 -2.56 16.46
N VAL A 5 15.68 -2.80 16.31
CA VAL A 5 15.16 -3.78 15.36
C VAL A 5 15.47 -3.28 13.96
N SER A 6 16.30 -4.02 13.24
CA SER A 6 16.49 -3.83 11.80
C SER A 6 15.15 -4.05 11.12
N SER A 7 14.56 -2.98 10.61
CA SER A 7 13.40 -3.05 9.72
C SER A 7 13.79 -3.91 8.52
N ASN A 8 13.20 -5.10 8.42
CA ASN A 8 13.38 -6.00 7.27
C ASN A 8 13.03 -5.23 6.00
N GLU A 9 13.93 -5.22 5.02
CA GLU A 9 13.80 -4.56 3.72
C GLU A 9 12.72 -5.15 2.80
N GLY A 10 11.84 -6.00 3.34
CA GLY A 10 10.72 -6.65 2.64
C GLY A 10 9.41 -6.40 3.37
N GLU A 11 9.15 -5.16 3.80
CA GLU A 11 7.92 -4.76 4.48
C GLU A 11 6.71 -5.05 3.57
N ASP A 12 5.75 -5.87 4.04
CA ASP A 12 4.52 -6.18 3.32
C ASP A 12 3.81 -4.87 2.94
N ILE A 13 3.79 -4.51 1.66
CA ILE A 13 3.18 -3.25 1.23
C ILE A 13 1.66 -3.45 1.17
N THR A 14 0.93 -2.81 2.08
CA THR A 14 -0.52 -2.69 1.94
C THR A 14 -0.83 -1.62 0.90
N VAL A 15 -1.90 -1.81 0.12
CA VAL A 15 -2.17 -0.99 -1.06
C VAL A 15 -3.61 -0.48 -1.04
N ILE A 16 -3.79 0.81 -1.35
CA ILE A 16 -5.11 1.39 -1.66
C ILE A 16 -5.28 1.35 -3.19
N SER A 17 -6.35 0.73 -3.66
CA SER A 17 -6.68 0.65 -5.09
C SER A 17 -8.08 1.20 -5.38
N LEU A 18 -8.21 1.87 -6.53
CA LEU A 18 -9.49 2.25 -7.11
C LEU A 18 -9.88 1.23 -8.17
N VAL A 19 -11.03 0.60 -7.99
CA VAL A 19 -11.61 -0.31 -8.96
C VAL A 19 -12.77 0.37 -9.67
N THR A 20 -12.67 0.50 -10.98
CA THR A 20 -13.72 1.06 -11.84
C THR A 20 -14.30 -0.02 -12.73
N TRP A 21 -15.63 -0.05 -12.83
CA TRP A 21 -16.37 -0.95 -13.72
C TRP A 21 -17.09 -0.13 -14.78
N ARG A 22 -16.85 -0.41 -16.06
CA ARG A 22 -17.53 0.25 -17.18
C ARG A 22 -17.69 -0.70 -18.35
N ASN A 23 -18.90 -0.83 -18.90
CA ASN A 23 -19.19 -1.70 -20.04
C ASN A 23 -18.71 -3.16 -19.86
N GLY A 24 -18.84 -3.71 -18.64
CA GLY A 24 -18.38 -5.06 -18.32
C GLY A 24 -16.85 -5.19 -18.17
N GLN A 25 -16.09 -4.11 -18.37
CA GLN A 25 -14.65 -4.09 -18.13
C GLN A 25 -14.35 -3.58 -16.71
N GLN A 26 -13.41 -4.25 -16.05
CA GLN A 26 -12.84 -3.86 -14.77
C GLN A 26 -11.47 -3.23 -14.99
N VAL A 27 -11.23 -2.07 -14.37
CA VAL A 27 -9.91 -1.42 -14.31
C VAL A 27 -9.56 -1.22 -12.84
N SER A 28 -8.37 -1.65 -12.43
CA SER A 28 -7.84 -1.46 -11.09
C SER A 28 -6.61 -0.56 -11.16
N THR A 29 -6.62 0.53 -10.40
CA THR A 29 -5.51 1.49 -10.34
C THR A 29 -5.02 1.60 -8.89
N ARG A 30 -3.71 1.44 -8.67
CA ARG A 30 -3.10 1.71 -7.37
C ARG A 30 -3.09 3.22 -7.11
N LEU A 31 -3.65 3.63 -5.98
CA LEU A 31 -3.65 5.04 -5.54
C LEU A 31 -2.57 5.33 -4.52
N ALA A 32 -2.27 4.38 -3.63
CA ALA A 32 -1.28 4.56 -2.58
C ALA A 32 -0.69 3.25 -2.07
N ARG A 33 0.50 3.36 -1.48
CA ARG A 33 1.11 2.35 -0.61
C ARG A 33 0.91 2.75 0.85
N THR A 34 0.73 1.80 1.74
CA THR A 34 0.51 2.04 3.15
C THR A 34 1.28 1.05 4.01
N HIS A 35 1.65 1.46 5.22
CA HIS A 35 2.12 0.54 6.25
C HIS A 35 1.03 -0.51 6.54
N PRO A 36 1.36 -1.79 6.78
CA PRO A 36 0.40 -2.80 7.23
C PRO A 36 -0.46 -2.38 8.43
N HIS A 37 0.13 -1.59 9.33
CA HIS A 37 -0.54 -1.14 10.56
C HIS A 37 -1.10 0.29 10.44
N GLY A 38 -1.17 0.86 9.24
CA GLY A 38 -1.85 2.15 8.98
C GLY A 38 -1.10 3.41 9.44
N ASN A 39 0.16 3.28 9.86
CA ASN A 39 0.96 4.40 10.39
C ASN A 39 1.36 5.43 9.31
N TRP A 40 1.40 5.03 8.03
CA TRP A 40 1.73 5.93 6.92
C TRP A 40 0.96 5.58 5.65
N ILE A 41 0.71 6.61 4.82
CA ILE A 41 0.14 6.51 3.47
C ILE A 41 1.04 7.31 2.53
N HIS A 42 1.47 6.68 1.44
CA HIS A 42 2.24 7.29 0.35
C HIS A 42 1.41 7.24 -0.93
N TRP A 43 0.94 8.39 -1.40
CA TRP A 43 0.15 8.53 -2.64
C TRP A 43 1.04 8.43 -3.88
N GLU A 44 0.57 7.72 -4.91
CA GLU A 44 1.26 7.64 -6.21
C GLU A 44 1.10 8.95 -7.00
N GLN A 45 2.11 9.33 -7.80
CA GLN A 45 2.07 10.50 -8.70
C GLN A 45 1.49 10.15 -10.07
#